data_AF-A0A1N7S8E0-F1
#
_entry.id   AF-A0A1N7S8E0-F1
#
_cell.length_a   1.000
_cell.length_b   1.000
_cell.length_c   1.000
_cell.angle_alpha   90.00
_cell.angle_beta   90.00
_cell.angle_gamma   90.00
#
_symmetry.space_group_name_H-M   'P 1'
#
loop_
_entity.id
_entity.type
_entity.pdbx_description
1 polymer ?
#
loop_
_entity_poly.entity_id
_entity_poly.type
_entity_poly.pdbx_seq_one_letter_code
_entity_poly.pdbx_strand_id
1 'polypeptide(L)'
;MDPRLVMNRVVAIVVPKAPFVDWINGVDSAPGMALTLEQVGEDTNAFLVPASDAYPEVTAGHWLQKHWQTIFERMLADWCVDEHLWPRSRTPKMFKAWCEIRMHSIVLDCADEPIDYVA
;
A
#
# COMPACT_ATOMS: atom_id res chain seq x y z
N MET A 1 0.21 22.60 18.57
CA MET A 1 -0.52 21.43 18.03
C MET A 1 -0.11 20.24 18.85
N ASP A 2 -1.09 19.57 19.46
CA ASP A 2 -0.91 18.39 20.29
C ASP A 2 -1.34 17.15 19.49
N PRO A 3 -0.46 16.19 19.20
CA PRO A 3 -0.82 15.03 18.38
C PRO A 3 -1.93 14.19 19.01
N ARG A 4 -3.00 13.93 18.26
CA ARG A 4 -4.18 13.18 18.72
C ARG A 4 -4.06 11.71 18.34
N LEU A 5 -4.22 10.81 19.31
CA LEU A 5 -4.23 9.38 19.04
C LEU A 5 -5.45 8.98 18.18
N VAL A 6 -5.19 8.37 17.02
CA VAL A 6 -6.24 7.83 16.15
C VAL A 6 -6.71 6.49 16.70
N MET A 7 -7.97 6.44 17.10
CA MET A 7 -8.61 5.21 17.58
C MET A 7 -9.19 4.41 16.41
N ASN A 8 -9.21 3.09 16.52
CA ASN A 8 -9.81 2.15 15.54
C ASN A 8 -9.14 2.07 14.16
N ARG A 9 -7.94 2.62 13.97
CA ARG A 9 -7.19 2.52 12.71
C ARG A 9 -5.74 2.18 12.97
N VAL A 10 -5.15 1.43 12.06
CA VAL A 10 -3.70 1.31 11.96
C VAL A 10 -3.26 1.81 10.59
N VAL A 11 -2.02 2.30 10.50
CA VAL A 11 -1.40 2.56 9.21
C VAL A 11 -0.79 1.25 8.71
N ALA A 12 -1.10 0.88 7.47
CA ALA A 12 -0.47 -0.21 6.74
C ALA A 12 0.27 0.37 5.52
N ILE A 13 1.60 0.28 5.54
CA ILE A 13 2.47 0.70 4.45
C ILE A 13 2.77 -0.52 3.57
N VAL A 14 2.56 -0.40 2.27
CA VAL A 14 2.76 -1.50 1.32
C VAL A 14 4.04 -1.27 0.56
N VAL A 15 5.11 -1.89 1.05
CA VAL A 15 6.47 -1.73 0.54
C VAL A 15 6.68 -2.67 -0.64
N PRO A 16 7.05 -2.18 -1.83
CA PRO A 16 7.32 -3.00 -2.99
C PRO A 16 8.58 -3.83 -2.79
N LYS A 17 8.62 -4.99 -3.43
CA LYS A 17 9.78 -5.88 -3.54
C LYS A 17 10.24 -5.93 -4.99
N ALA A 18 11.41 -6.52 -5.23
CA ALA A 18 12.00 -6.64 -6.57
C ALA A 18 11.01 -7.07 -7.67
N PRO A 19 10.12 -8.08 -7.50
CA PRO A 19 9.19 -8.46 -8.56
C PRO A 19 8.20 -7.38 -8.99
N PHE A 20 7.83 -6.47 -8.08
CA PHE A 20 6.98 -5.32 -8.40
C PHE A 20 7.73 -4.33 -9.29
N VAL A 21 9.01 -4.08 -8.98
CA VAL A 21 9.90 -3.20 -9.74
C VAL A 21 10.20 -3.77 -11.12
N ASP A 22 10.44 -5.09 -11.20
CA ASP A 22 10.64 -5.79 -12.46
C ASP A 22 9.42 -5.63 -13.38
N TRP A 23 8.22 -5.67 -12.79
CA TRP A 23 6.98 -5.42 -13.54
C TRP A 23 6.86 -3.98 -14.00
N ILE A 24 7.06 -2.99 -13.14
CA ILE A 24 7.04 -1.56 -13.54
C ILE A 24 7.98 -1.34 -14.73
N ASN A 25 9.21 -1.84 -14.62
CA ASN A 25 10.22 -1.68 -15.66
C ASN A 25 9.90 -2.45 -16.96
N GLY A 26 9.04 -3.47 -16.89
CA GLY A 26 8.59 -4.25 -18.04
C GLY A 26 7.39 -3.64 -18.77
N VAL A 27 6.63 -2.74 -18.13
CA VAL A 27 5.45 -2.11 -18.72
C VAL A 27 5.83 -1.03 -19.72
N ASP A 28 6.74 -0.11 -19.37
CA ASP A 28 7.24 0.93 -20.29
C ASP A 28 8.49 1.62 -19.74
N SER A 29 9.67 0.99 -19.87
CA SER A 29 10.94 1.65 -19.56
C SER A 29 11.71 1.98 -20.84
N ALA A 30 11.91 3.28 -21.08
CA ALA A 30 12.88 3.74 -22.06
C ALA A 30 14.30 3.25 -21.68
N PRO A 31 15.18 2.96 -22.66
CA PRO A 31 16.54 2.51 -22.37
C PRO A 31 17.28 3.46 -21.43
N GLY A 32 17.79 2.93 -20.30
CA GLY A 32 18.51 3.70 -19.29
C GLY A 32 17.64 4.41 -18.25
N MET A 33 16.30 4.26 -18.31
CA MET A 33 15.35 4.86 -17.36
C MET A 33 14.75 3.84 -16.39
N ALA A 34 15.37 2.66 -16.24
CA ALA A 34 14.88 1.63 -15.33
C ALA A 34 14.95 2.11 -13.87
N LEU A 35 13.84 1.97 -13.16
CA LEU A 35 13.73 2.36 -11.76
C LEU A 35 14.38 1.31 -10.86
N THR A 36 15.05 1.77 -9.82
CA THR A 36 15.59 0.92 -8.75
C THR A 36 14.53 0.63 -7.70
N LEU A 37 14.75 -0.42 -6.89
CA LEU A 37 13.89 -0.72 -5.74
C LEU A 37 13.83 0.42 -4.73
N GLU A 38 14.93 1.16 -4.56
CA GLU A 38 14.98 2.32 -3.71
C GLU A 38 14.05 3.42 -4.22
N GLN A 39 14.15 3.77 -5.51
CA GLN A 39 13.30 4.79 -6.15
C GLN A 39 11.80 4.44 -6.09
N VAL A 40 11.44 3.19 -6.38
CA VAL A 40 10.04 2.73 -6.27
C VAL A 40 9.57 2.68 -4.81
N GLY A 41 10.51 2.52 -3.87
CA GLY A 41 10.27 2.46 -2.43
C GLY A 41 10.23 3.81 -1.71
N GLU A 42 10.56 4.93 -2.38
CA GLU A 42 10.61 6.26 -1.76
C GLU A 42 9.23 6.78 -1.34
N ASP A 43 8.21 6.58 -2.19
CA ASP A 43 6.83 7.06 -1.95
C ASP A 43 5.82 5.94 -2.15
N THR A 44 5.78 5.03 -1.18
CA THR A 44 4.91 3.85 -1.23
C THR A 44 3.54 4.11 -0.65
N ASN A 45 2.54 3.37 -1.10
CA ASN A 45 1.18 3.52 -0.60
C ASN A 45 1.07 3.21 0.90
N ALA A 46 0.45 4.13 1.64
CA ALA A 46 0.04 3.95 3.01
C ALA A 46 -1.50 3.97 3.13
N PHE A 47 -2.05 3.06 3.93
CA PHE A 47 -3.49 2.91 4.11
C PHE A 47 -3.84 3.01 5.59
N LEU A 48 -4.83 3.84 5.93
CA LEU A 48 -5.50 3.76 7.23
C LEU A 48 -6.54 2.64 7.17
N VAL A 49 -6.25 1.50 7.80
CA VAL A 49 -7.11 0.32 7.76
C VAL A 49 -7.88 0.13 9.07
N PRO A 50 -9.11 -0.42 9.04
CA PRO A 50 -9.88 -0.69 10.24
C PRO A 50 -9.15 -1.63 11.21
N ALA A 51 -9.21 -1.30 12.50
CA ALA A 51 -8.64 -2.08 13.58
C ALA A 51 -9.50 -1.98 14.85
N SER A 52 -9.41 -2.97 15.72
CA SER A 52 -10.03 -2.93 17.05
C SER A 52 -9.07 -2.38 18.11
N ASP A 53 -9.62 -1.91 19.23
CA ASP A 53 -8.81 -1.40 20.34
C ASP A 53 -8.02 -2.52 21.05
N ALA A 54 -8.58 -3.72 21.17
CA ALA A 54 -7.98 -4.81 21.93
C ALA A 54 -6.84 -5.53 21.17
N TYR A 55 -7.00 -5.71 19.85
CA TYR A 55 -6.06 -6.45 19.00
C TYR A 55 -5.91 -5.77 17.63
N PRO A 56 -5.31 -4.57 17.58
CA PRO A 56 -5.30 -3.74 16.38
C PRO A 56 -4.55 -4.41 15.22
N GLU A 57 -3.38 -5.00 15.46
CA GLU A 57 -2.59 -5.65 14.40
C GLU A 57 -3.27 -6.90 13.84
N VAL A 58 -3.92 -7.69 14.68
CA VAL A 58 -4.64 -8.90 14.25
C VAL A 58 -5.81 -8.49 13.37
N THR A 59 -6.69 -7.62 13.88
CA THR A 59 -7.89 -7.19 13.15
C THR A 59 -7.56 -6.49 11.84
N ALA A 60 -6.55 -5.62 11.83
CA ALA A 60 -6.02 -5.02 10.61
C ALA A 60 -5.46 -6.07 9.64
N GLY A 61 -4.68 -7.04 10.13
CA GLY A 61 -4.15 -8.14 9.32
C GLY A 61 -5.25 -8.97 8.65
N HIS A 62 -6.33 -9.27 9.35
CA HIS A 62 -7.50 -9.95 8.78
C HIS A 62 -8.20 -9.10 7.71
N TRP A 63 -8.33 -7.79 7.95
CA TRP A 63 -8.88 -6.86 6.96
C TRP A 63 -8.02 -6.81 5.69
N LEU A 64 -6.70 -6.64 5.84
CA LEU A 64 -5.73 -6.63 4.73
C LEU A 64 -5.78 -7.93 3.92
N GLN A 65 -5.90 -9.09 4.59
CA GLN A 65 -6.03 -10.38 3.90
C GLN A 65 -7.31 -10.49 3.09
N LYS A 66 -8.40 -9.86 3.52
CA LYS A 66 -9.68 -9.84 2.79
C LYS A 66 -9.66 -8.85 1.63
N HIS A 67 -8.93 -7.74 1.78
CA HIS A 67 -8.93 -6.61 0.85
C HIS A 67 -7.64 -6.49 0.02
N TRP A 68 -6.79 -7.52 0.02
CA TRP A 68 -5.49 -7.54 -0.66
C TRP A 68 -5.57 -7.15 -2.14
N GLN A 69 -6.65 -7.55 -2.83
CA GLN A 69 -6.79 -7.31 -4.27
C GLN A 69 -6.94 -5.81 -4.55
N THR A 70 -7.82 -5.13 -3.81
CA THR A 70 -8.01 -3.67 -3.93
C THR A 70 -6.73 -2.91 -3.64
N ILE A 71 -5.98 -3.34 -2.62
CA ILE A 71 -4.68 -2.74 -2.27
C ILE A 71 -3.70 -2.93 -3.42
N PHE A 72 -3.59 -4.15 -3.95
CA PHE A 72 -2.65 -4.45 -5.02
C PHE A 72 -3.00 -3.71 -6.30
N GLU A 73 -4.27 -3.67 -6.68
CA GLU A 73 -4.75 -2.92 -7.86
C GLU A 73 -4.54 -1.42 -7.71
N ARG A 74 -4.68 -0.86 -6.49
CA ARG A 74 -4.31 0.54 -6.25
C ARG A 74 -2.82 0.80 -6.52
N MET A 75 -1.94 -0.08 -6.05
CA MET A 75 -0.51 0.05 -6.34
C MET A 75 -0.22 -0.03 -7.84
N LEU A 76 -0.86 -0.97 -8.56
CA LEU A 76 -0.66 -1.11 -10.01
C LEU A 76 -1.12 0.15 -10.75
N ALA A 77 -2.25 0.72 -10.35
CA ALA A 77 -2.83 1.92 -10.96
C ALA A 77 -1.97 3.18 -10.81
N ASP A 78 -1.20 3.29 -9.73
CA ASP A 78 -0.29 4.42 -9.52
C ASP A 78 0.89 4.42 -10.53
N TRP A 79 1.21 3.26 -11.12
CA TRP A 79 2.30 3.10 -12.10
C TRP A 79 1.81 2.91 -13.54
N CYS A 80 0.64 2.30 -13.73
CA CYS A 80 0.10 2.00 -15.05
C CYS A 80 -1.41 2.15 -15.06
N VAL A 81 -1.92 3.13 -15.81
CA VAL A 81 -3.38 3.37 -15.93
C VAL A 81 -4.05 2.33 -16.84
N ASP A 82 -3.32 1.77 -17.82
CA ASP A 82 -3.87 0.73 -18.70
C ASP A 82 -3.90 -0.64 -18.00
N GLU A 83 -5.07 -1.00 -17.49
CA GLU A 83 -5.32 -2.28 -16.81
C GLU A 83 -5.01 -3.52 -17.67
N HIS A 84 -4.93 -3.39 -19.01
CA HIS A 84 -4.59 -4.49 -19.91
C HIS A 84 -3.12 -4.91 -19.79
N LEU A 85 -2.27 -4.00 -19.31
CA LEU A 85 -0.84 -4.23 -19.05
C LEU A 85 -0.57 -4.76 -17.63
N TRP A 86 -1.59 -4.80 -16.78
CA TRP A 86 -1.47 -5.37 -15.45
C TRP A 86 -1.29 -6.90 -15.51
N PRO A 87 -0.73 -7.52 -14.45
CA PRO A 87 -0.70 -8.98 -14.36
C PRO A 87 -2.10 -9.57 -14.46
N ARG A 88 -2.36 -10.44 -15.44
CA ARG A 88 -3.72 -10.95 -15.72
C ARG A 88 -4.31 -11.79 -14.58
N SER A 89 -3.48 -12.61 -13.92
CA SER A 89 -3.90 -13.48 -12.82
C SER A 89 -3.33 -13.01 -11.49
N ARG A 90 -3.92 -11.96 -10.92
CA ARG A 90 -3.57 -11.45 -9.58
C ARG A 90 -4.03 -12.46 -8.54
N THR A 91 -3.14 -12.82 -7.61
CA THR A 91 -3.45 -13.77 -6.53
C THR A 91 -2.91 -13.26 -5.19
N PRO A 92 -3.46 -13.71 -4.04
CA PRO A 92 -2.90 -13.35 -2.74
C PRO A 92 -1.42 -13.75 -2.60
N LYS A 93 -1.03 -14.86 -3.24
CA LYS A 93 0.37 -15.34 -3.25
C LYS A 93 1.28 -14.37 -4.01
N MET A 94 0.81 -13.86 -5.15
CA MET A 94 1.54 -12.87 -5.94
C MET A 94 1.74 -11.58 -5.14
N PHE A 95 0.66 -11.05 -4.56
CA PHE A 95 0.73 -9.86 -3.72
C PHE A 95 1.75 -10.01 -2.57
N LYS A 96 1.74 -11.14 -1.85
CA LYS A 96 2.74 -11.41 -0.78
C LYS A 96 4.18 -11.52 -1.30
N ALA A 97 4.37 -12.00 -2.52
CA ALA A 97 5.69 -12.10 -3.15
C ALA A 97 6.20 -10.73 -3.65
N TRP A 98 5.28 -9.85 -4.06
CA TRP A 98 5.58 -8.56 -4.66
C TRP A 98 5.64 -7.43 -3.63
N CYS A 99 5.04 -7.62 -2.46
CA CYS A 99 4.91 -6.59 -1.44
C CYS A 99 5.23 -7.13 -0.04
N GLU A 100 5.74 -6.26 0.82
CA GLU A 100 5.77 -6.39 2.27
C GLU A 100 4.74 -5.43 2.86
N ILE A 101 4.01 -5.84 3.89
CA ILE A 101 3.14 -4.92 4.63
C ILE A 101 3.80 -4.61 5.97
N ARG A 102 4.05 -3.32 6.22
CA ARG A 102 4.50 -2.80 7.51
C ARG A 102 3.32 -2.11 8.19
N MET A 103 3.00 -2.53 9.41
CA MET A 103 1.88 -1.97 10.17
C MET A 103 2.38 -1.12 11.33
N HIS A 104 1.71 0.00 11.56
CA HIS A 104 1.92 0.89 12.70
C HIS A 104 0.58 1.10 13.41
N SER A 105 0.48 0.54 14.63
CA SER A 105 -0.75 0.57 15.43
C SER A 105 -0.94 1.86 16.22
N ILE A 106 0.15 2.58 16.50
CA ILE A 106 0.10 3.91 17.12
C ILE A 106 0.18 4.94 16.00
N VAL A 107 -0.95 5.60 15.74
CA VAL A 107 -1.08 6.63 14.72
C VAL A 107 -1.49 7.92 15.41
N LEU A 108 -0.68 8.96 15.24
CA LEU A 108 -0.93 10.27 15.81
C LEU A 108 -1.32 11.23 14.69
N ASP A 109 -2.52 11.78 14.77
CA ASP A 109 -2.99 12.83 13.87
C ASP A 109 -2.50 14.19 14.39
N CYS A 110 -1.75 14.87 13.54
CA CYS A 110 -1.17 16.17 13.82
C CYS A 110 -2.01 17.32 13.22
N ALA A 111 -3.06 17.05 12.45
CA ALA A 111 -3.94 18.13 12.00
C ALA A 111 -4.89 18.55 13.13
N ASP A 112 -5.31 19.82 13.14
CA ASP A 112 -6.42 20.28 13.98
C ASP A 112 -7.76 20.07 13.26
N GLU A 113 -7.74 20.19 11.93
CA GLU A 113 -8.86 19.97 11.02
C GLU A 113 -9.24 18.48 10.88
N PRO A 114 -10.51 18.15 10.56
CA PRO A 114 -10.90 16.80 10.17
C PRO A 114 -10.22 16.33 8.88
N ILE A 115 -10.12 15.01 8.70
CA ILE A 115 -9.68 14.41 7.44
C ILE A 115 -10.78 14.58 6.38
N ASP A 116 -10.43 15.26 5.28
CA ASP A 116 -11.27 15.33 4.08
C ASP A 116 -10.97 14.17 3.11
N TYR A 117 -12.01 13.69 2.44
CA TYR A 117 -11.90 12.63 1.43
C TYR A 117 -12.31 13.17 0.06
N VAL A 118 -11.55 12.79 -0.98
CA VAL A 118 -11.96 13.03 -2.36
C VAL A 118 -13.05 12.04 -2.73
N ALA A 119 -14.16 12.54 -3.27
CA ALA A 119 -15.32 11.74 -3.69
C ALA A 119 -15.04 10.90 -4.94
#